data_AF-A0A4Z1ABB0-F1
#
_entry.id   AF-A0A4Z1ABB0-F1
#
_cell.length_a   1.000
_cell.length_b   1.000
_cell.length_c   1.000
_cell.angle_alpha   90.00
_cell.angle_beta   90.00
_cell.angle_gamma   90.00
#
_symmetry.space_group_name_H-M   'P 1'
#
loop_
_entity.id
_entity.type
_entity.pdbx_description
1 polymer ?
#
loop_
_entity_poly.entity_id
_entity_poly.type
_entity_poly.pdbx_seq_one_letter_code
_entity_poly.pdbx_strand_id
1 'polypeptide(L)'
;MRIIGLLLSLSFFLQCATYWKNRKNDFQDIVSVGVETPMYGAAVKVGPVPIGFLFQGGESEMGKKDLGRGVGLRGGQFGTYHSQQLVFGILGGESFHSGLPTMDAKGNWLVDKKGIPLTNDERANIKSYKMRYYSYWYDPVKDRKKRKKEHFRRELTKDMVASTGKTEFLAYLPPEEQKPFGYPPGYSWNLEFTAGIYGGARFGFNVAEAFDFLVGLTTIDLLDDDVEGKVKPSFPGFPFPAPTDAETESESEE
;
A
#
# COMPACT_ATOMS: atom_id res chain seq x y z
N MET A 1 -39.07 8.32 21.73
CA MET A 1 -37.93 7.69 22.45
C MET A 1 -37.53 6.31 21.92
N ARG A 2 -38.44 5.42 21.48
CA ARG A 2 -38.07 4.07 20.97
C ARG A 2 -37.28 4.08 19.65
N ILE A 3 -37.54 5.05 18.75
CA ILE A 3 -36.87 5.16 17.45
C ILE A 3 -35.42 5.64 17.58
N ILE A 4 -35.16 6.56 18.53
CA ILE A 4 -33.81 7.07 18.80
C ILE A 4 -32.90 5.97 19.37
N GLY A 5 -33.41 5.15 20.30
CA GLY A 5 -32.66 4.00 20.81
C GLY A 5 -32.36 2.95 19.74
N LEU A 6 -33.30 2.74 18.82
CA LEU A 6 -33.11 1.82 17.69
C LEU A 6 -32.08 2.38 16.69
N LEU A 7 -32.13 3.67 16.36
CA LEU A 7 -31.14 4.36 15.52
C LEU A 7 -29.74 4.37 16.16
N LEU A 8 -29.63 4.62 17.47
CA LEU A 8 -28.34 4.55 18.20
C LEU A 8 -27.78 3.13 18.26
N SER A 9 -28.64 2.12 18.42
CA SER A 9 -28.20 0.72 18.34
C SER A 9 -27.74 0.36 16.92
N LEU A 10 -28.45 0.81 15.89
CA LEU A 10 -28.10 0.57 14.49
C LEU A 10 -26.77 1.24 14.12
N SER A 11 -26.51 2.46 14.60
CA SER A 11 -25.22 3.13 14.40
C SER A 11 -24.08 2.41 15.12
N PHE A 12 -24.32 1.86 16.31
CA PHE A 12 -23.34 1.05 17.04
C PHE A 12 -23.03 -0.27 16.32
N PHE A 13 -24.05 -0.95 15.76
CA PHE A 13 -23.85 -2.17 14.97
C PHE A 13 -23.14 -1.93 13.63
N LEU A 14 -23.40 -0.80 12.98
CA LEU A 14 -22.69 -0.40 11.75
C LEU A 14 -21.21 -0.09 12.04
N GLN A 15 -20.91 0.59 13.14
CA GLN A 15 -19.54 0.83 13.60
C GLN A 15 -18.83 -0.49 13.97
N CYS A 16 -19.55 -1.46 14.55
CA CYS A 16 -18.99 -2.79 14.85
C CYS A 16 -18.55 -3.55 13.60
N ALA A 17 -19.30 -3.50 12.49
CA ALA A 17 -18.96 -4.25 11.29
C ALA A 17 -17.64 -3.78 10.66
N THR A 18 -17.48 -2.47 10.52
CA THR A 18 -16.23 -1.86 10.02
C THR A 18 -15.10 -2.05 11.03
N TYR A 19 -15.37 -1.86 12.33
CA TYR A 19 -14.40 -2.08 13.40
C TYR A 19 -13.83 -3.51 13.39
N TRP A 20 -14.67 -4.54 13.38
CA TRP A 20 -14.20 -5.93 13.39
C TRP A 20 -13.48 -6.32 12.09
N LYS A 21 -13.87 -5.74 10.95
CA LYS A 21 -13.17 -5.91 9.67
C LYS A 21 -11.76 -5.33 9.75
N ASN A 22 -11.61 -4.11 10.28
CA ASN A 22 -10.34 -3.44 10.50
C ASN A 22 -9.46 -4.24 11.45
N ARG A 23 -9.95 -4.60 12.64
CA ARG A 23 -9.20 -5.42 13.61
C ARG A 23 -8.75 -6.78 13.06
N LYS A 24 -9.57 -7.40 12.21
CA LYS A 24 -9.16 -8.62 11.49
C LYS A 24 -8.04 -8.34 10.50
N ASN A 25 -8.11 -7.22 9.78
CA ASN A 25 -7.07 -6.80 8.84
C ASN A 25 -5.74 -6.58 9.58
N ASP A 26 -5.73 -5.81 10.67
CA ASP A 26 -4.51 -5.52 11.44
C ASP A 26 -3.92 -6.82 11.99
N PHE A 27 -4.76 -7.68 12.56
CA PHE A 27 -4.33 -8.98 13.07
C PHE A 27 -3.64 -9.84 11.99
N GLN A 28 -4.11 -9.80 10.75
CA GLN A 28 -3.50 -10.51 9.64
C GLN A 28 -2.16 -9.90 9.20
N ASP A 29 -1.90 -8.63 9.51
CA ASP A 29 -0.65 -7.94 9.20
C ASP A 29 0.43 -8.10 10.26
N ILE A 30 0.06 -8.50 11.48
CA ILE A 30 1.01 -8.76 12.57
C ILE A 30 1.99 -9.87 12.20
N VAL A 31 1.50 -10.97 11.62
CA VAL A 31 2.32 -12.16 11.38
C VAL A 31 2.44 -12.43 9.90
N SER A 32 3.67 -12.65 9.46
CA SER A 32 3.96 -13.16 8.12
C SER A 32 4.59 -14.55 8.23
N VAL A 33 4.08 -15.53 7.50
CA VAL A 33 4.66 -16.87 7.39
C VAL A 33 4.57 -17.30 5.95
N GLY A 34 5.67 -17.79 5.39
CA GLY A 34 5.69 -18.22 4.00
C GLY A 34 6.72 -19.28 3.72
N VAL A 35 6.42 -20.10 2.70
CA VAL A 35 7.38 -20.99 2.08
C VAL A 35 7.65 -20.46 0.68
N GLU A 36 8.92 -20.27 0.34
CA GLU A 36 9.34 -19.59 -0.89
C GLU A 36 10.36 -20.45 -1.66
N THR A 37 10.23 -20.44 -2.98
CA THR A 37 11.13 -21.16 -3.91
C THR A 37 11.39 -20.34 -5.18
N PRO A 38 12.63 -20.28 -5.70
CA PRO A 38 13.86 -20.74 -5.06
C PRO A 38 14.37 -19.77 -3.97
N MET A 39 15.00 -20.30 -2.92
CA MET A 39 15.64 -19.52 -1.86
C MET A 39 16.95 -20.18 -1.41
N TYR A 40 18.01 -19.37 -1.30
CA TYR A 40 19.35 -19.78 -0.88
C TYR A 40 19.93 -18.79 0.13
N GLY A 41 20.47 -19.31 1.22
CA GLY A 41 21.11 -18.53 2.27
C GLY A 41 20.13 -18.13 3.37
N ALA A 42 20.48 -17.10 4.13
CA ALA A 42 19.68 -16.61 5.25
C ALA A 42 19.86 -15.10 5.45
N ALA A 43 18.79 -14.44 5.85
CA ALA A 43 18.83 -13.04 6.25
C ALA A 43 17.84 -12.77 7.39
N VAL A 44 18.22 -11.81 8.23
CA VAL A 44 17.35 -11.17 9.21
C VAL A 44 17.08 -9.75 8.75
N LYS A 45 15.83 -9.32 8.83
CA LYS A 45 15.40 -7.99 8.39
C LYS A 45 14.72 -7.28 9.55
N VAL A 46 15.14 -6.05 9.78
CA VAL A 46 14.55 -5.13 10.77
C VAL A 46 14.08 -3.90 10.01
N GLY A 47 12.75 -3.80 9.85
CA GLY A 47 12.12 -2.80 8.99
C GLY A 47 12.68 -2.88 7.55
N PRO A 48 13.15 -1.77 6.97
CA PRO A 48 13.67 -1.74 5.61
C PRO A 48 15.10 -2.31 5.47
N VAL A 49 15.76 -2.69 6.58
CA VAL A 49 17.17 -3.09 6.60
C VAL A 49 17.31 -4.60 6.77
N PRO A 50 17.71 -5.34 5.72
CA PRO A 50 18.12 -6.71 5.85
C PRO A 50 19.61 -6.83 6.13
N ILE A 51 19.97 -7.90 6.84
CA ILE A 51 21.33 -8.27 7.21
C ILE A 51 21.47 -9.77 6.91
N GLY A 52 22.36 -10.12 5.99
CA GLY A 52 22.70 -11.52 5.73
C GLY A 52 23.16 -11.79 4.30
N PHE A 53 23.04 -13.04 3.90
CA PHE A 53 23.35 -13.49 2.55
C PHE A 53 22.16 -14.30 2.08
N LEU A 54 21.29 -13.68 1.29
CA LEU A 54 20.06 -14.30 0.82
C LEU A 54 19.90 -14.02 -0.67
N PHE A 55 19.68 -15.09 -1.42
CA PHE A 55 19.21 -15.03 -2.79
C PHE A 55 17.86 -15.72 -2.86
N GLN A 56 16.84 -14.95 -3.22
CA GLN A 56 15.48 -15.42 -3.35
C GLN A 56 14.90 -14.93 -4.67
N GLY A 57 14.26 -15.86 -5.37
CA GLY A 57 13.83 -15.65 -6.74
C GLY A 57 14.95 -15.97 -7.73
N GLY A 58 14.60 -16.16 -8.99
CA GLY A 58 15.54 -16.61 -10.00
C GLY A 58 14.84 -16.95 -11.30
N GLU A 59 15.62 -17.01 -12.37
CA GLU A 59 15.14 -17.46 -13.67
C GLU A 59 14.87 -18.96 -13.62
N SER A 60 13.64 -19.42 -13.90
CA SER A 60 13.36 -20.84 -14.08
C SER A 60 14.03 -21.39 -15.34
N GLU A 61 14.25 -20.51 -16.33
CA GLU A 61 14.94 -20.74 -17.59
C GLU A 61 15.76 -19.49 -17.97
N MET A 62 16.91 -19.67 -18.61
CA MET A 62 17.80 -18.58 -19.03
C MET A 62 17.03 -17.51 -19.83
N GLY A 63 16.96 -16.28 -19.30
CA GLY A 63 16.25 -15.16 -19.93
C GLY A 63 14.78 -14.98 -19.55
N LYS A 64 14.16 -15.91 -18.81
CA LYS A 64 12.83 -15.70 -18.19
C LYS A 64 12.99 -15.18 -16.77
N LYS A 65 12.67 -13.91 -16.54
CA LYS A 65 12.58 -13.34 -15.19
C LYS A 65 11.35 -13.87 -14.47
N ASP A 66 11.41 -15.12 -14.03
CA ASP A 66 10.41 -15.66 -13.15
C ASP A 66 10.58 -15.03 -11.75
N LEU A 67 9.49 -14.51 -11.24
CA LEU A 67 9.44 -14.04 -9.86
C LEU A 67 9.42 -15.28 -8.96
N GLY A 68 10.31 -15.33 -7.98
CA GLY A 68 10.26 -16.34 -6.92
C GLY A 68 8.83 -16.44 -6.40
N ARG A 69 8.33 -17.67 -6.30
CA ARG A 69 6.95 -17.92 -5.88
C ARG A 69 6.96 -18.29 -4.41
N GLY A 70 6.06 -17.69 -3.65
CA GLY A 70 5.81 -18.02 -2.27
C GLY A 70 4.37 -18.38 -2.04
N VAL A 71 4.12 -19.24 -1.06
CA VAL A 71 2.79 -19.51 -0.52
C VAL A 71 2.82 -19.25 0.97
N GLY A 72 1.83 -18.54 1.48
CA GLY A 72 1.66 -18.33 2.91
C GLY A 72 0.85 -17.08 3.24
N LEU A 73 0.92 -16.68 4.50
CA LEU A 73 0.36 -15.45 5.01
C LEU A 73 1.41 -14.34 4.89
N ARG A 74 1.22 -13.39 3.98
CA ARG A 74 2.13 -12.24 3.84
C ARG A 74 1.35 -11.06 3.30
N GLY A 75 1.55 -9.88 3.89
CA GLY A 75 0.81 -8.70 3.46
C GLY A 75 -0.65 -8.66 3.92
N GLY A 76 -1.01 -9.38 4.98
CA GLY A 76 -2.39 -9.49 5.45
C GLY A 76 -3.28 -10.40 4.60
N GLN A 77 -2.68 -11.15 3.66
CA GLN A 77 -3.39 -12.08 2.79
C GLN A 77 -2.73 -13.46 2.83
N PHE A 78 -3.57 -14.50 2.88
CA PHE A 78 -3.12 -15.87 2.71
C PHE A 78 -3.26 -16.27 1.24
N GLY A 79 -2.18 -16.72 0.62
CA GLY A 79 -2.22 -17.20 -0.75
C GLY A 79 -0.85 -17.30 -1.40
N THR A 80 -0.86 -17.37 -2.73
CA THR A 80 0.35 -17.27 -3.54
C THR A 80 0.74 -15.81 -3.71
N TYR A 81 2.02 -15.53 -3.60
CA TYR A 81 2.57 -14.20 -3.84
C TYR A 81 3.91 -14.31 -4.56
N HIS A 82 4.38 -13.17 -5.07
CA HIS A 82 5.65 -13.07 -5.77
C HIS A 82 6.63 -12.25 -4.94
N SER A 83 7.82 -12.80 -4.72
CA SER A 83 8.88 -12.07 -4.04
C SER A 83 10.25 -12.41 -4.62
N GLN A 84 11.05 -11.38 -4.86
CA GLN A 84 12.46 -11.51 -5.19
C GLN A 84 13.25 -10.71 -4.16
N GLN A 85 14.32 -11.30 -3.67
CA GLN A 85 15.16 -10.68 -2.66
C GLN A 85 16.62 -11.04 -2.92
N LEU A 86 17.46 -10.03 -3.00
CA LEU A 86 18.91 -10.20 -3.01
C LEU A 86 19.45 -9.42 -1.81
N VAL A 87 20.13 -10.11 -0.89
CA VAL A 87 20.78 -9.55 0.29
C VAL A 87 22.24 -9.97 0.28
N PHE A 88 23.14 -9.00 0.36
CA PHE A 88 24.57 -9.20 0.56
C PHE A 88 25.06 -8.24 1.64
N GLY A 89 25.22 -8.76 2.86
CA GLY A 89 25.36 -7.92 4.05
C GLY A 89 24.11 -7.07 4.24
N ILE A 90 24.25 -5.75 4.04
CA ILE A 90 23.16 -4.75 4.09
C ILE A 90 22.72 -4.23 2.71
N LEU A 91 23.33 -4.75 1.65
CA LEU A 91 23.13 -4.30 0.28
C LEU A 91 22.20 -5.23 -0.50
N GLY A 92 21.70 -4.72 -1.63
CA GLY A 92 20.84 -5.45 -2.56
C GLY A 92 19.48 -4.79 -2.74
N GLY A 93 18.44 -5.60 -2.87
CA GLY A 93 17.08 -5.12 -3.08
C GLY A 93 16.03 -6.20 -2.94
N GLU A 94 14.80 -5.76 -2.90
CA GLU A 94 13.63 -6.61 -2.75
C GLU A 94 12.50 -6.10 -3.64
N SER A 95 11.76 -7.05 -4.21
CA SER A 95 10.42 -6.82 -4.72
C SER A 95 9.45 -7.77 -4.03
N PHE A 96 8.29 -7.24 -3.66
CA PHE A 96 7.20 -8.00 -3.10
C PHE A 96 5.90 -7.57 -3.78
N HIS A 97 5.13 -8.55 -4.25
CA HIS A 97 3.84 -8.36 -4.88
C HIS A 97 2.84 -9.26 -4.20
N SER A 98 1.88 -8.64 -3.53
CA SER A 98 0.75 -9.32 -2.90
C SER A 98 -0.35 -9.49 -3.95
N GLY A 99 -1.01 -10.65 -3.96
CA GLY A 99 -2.17 -10.92 -4.82
C GLY A 99 -1.87 -11.32 -6.26
N LEU A 100 -2.94 -11.66 -6.98
CA LEU A 100 -2.90 -11.99 -8.41
C LEU A 100 -2.94 -10.70 -9.23
N PRO A 101 -2.01 -10.51 -10.18
CA PRO A 101 -2.02 -9.28 -10.94
C PRO A 101 -3.13 -9.25 -11.99
N THR A 102 -3.66 -8.05 -12.23
CA THR A 102 -4.75 -7.83 -13.17
C THR A 102 -4.20 -7.68 -14.58
N MET A 103 -4.90 -8.27 -15.55
CA MET A 103 -4.59 -8.11 -16.98
C MET A 103 -5.50 -7.07 -17.61
N ASP A 104 -4.94 -6.31 -18.56
CA ASP A 104 -5.69 -5.44 -19.47
C ASP A 104 -6.50 -6.30 -20.45
N ALA A 105 -7.47 -5.69 -21.15
CA ALA A 105 -8.30 -6.36 -22.17
C ALA A 105 -7.48 -7.04 -23.29
N LYS A 106 -6.21 -6.64 -23.45
CA LYS A 106 -5.24 -7.18 -24.41
C LYS A 106 -4.42 -8.36 -23.87
N GLY A 107 -4.66 -8.81 -22.64
CA GLY A 107 -3.91 -9.90 -21.98
C GLY A 107 -2.54 -9.49 -21.43
N ASN A 108 -2.21 -8.20 -21.44
CA ASN A 108 -0.98 -7.68 -20.84
C ASN A 108 -1.21 -7.37 -19.36
N TRP A 109 -0.21 -7.60 -18.50
CA TRP A 109 -0.28 -7.16 -17.10
C TRP A 109 -0.50 -5.64 -17.02
N LEU A 110 -1.39 -5.18 -16.15
CA LEU A 110 -1.48 -3.78 -15.79
C LEU A 110 -0.32 -3.47 -14.85
N VAL A 111 0.52 -2.50 -15.21
CA VAL A 111 1.78 -2.24 -14.50
C VAL A 111 1.89 -0.76 -14.17
N ASP A 112 2.32 -0.46 -12.95
CA ASP A 112 2.66 0.91 -12.54
C ASP A 112 3.93 1.42 -13.27
N LYS A 113 4.18 2.73 -13.23
CA LYS A 113 5.38 3.40 -13.79
C LYS A 113 6.70 2.71 -13.39
N LYS A 114 6.74 2.02 -12.25
CA LYS A 114 7.91 1.32 -11.71
C LYS A 114 8.07 -0.13 -12.19
N GLY A 115 7.20 -0.60 -13.08
CA GLY A 115 7.23 -1.97 -13.56
C GLY A 115 6.61 -2.98 -12.58
N ILE A 116 5.73 -2.54 -11.67
CA ILE A 116 5.12 -3.39 -10.64
C ILE A 116 3.65 -3.70 -11.03
N PRO A 117 3.28 -4.99 -11.19
CA PRO A 117 1.92 -5.38 -11.61
C PRO A 117 0.83 -4.95 -10.61
N LEU A 118 -0.22 -4.29 -11.07
CA LEU A 118 -1.35 -3.84 -10.24
C LEU A 118 -2.33 -5.00 -9.96
N THR A 119 -2.98 -4.94 -8.81
CA THR A 119 -4.05 -5.85 -8.40
C THR A 119 -5.39 -5.12 -8.32
N ASN A 120 -6.50 -5.86 -8.35
CA ASN A 120 -7.83 -5.29 -8.12
C ASN A 120 -8.05 -4.84 -6.67
N ASP A 121 -7.29 -5.41 -5.73
CA ASP A 121 -7.33 -5.04 -4.32
C ASP A 121 -6.37 -3.88 -4.03
N GLU A 122 -6.90 -2.76 -3.54
CA GLU A 122 -6.15 -1.56 -3.16
C GLU A 122 -5.18 -1.85 -2.01
N ARG A 123 -5.58 -2.66 -1.01
CA ARG A 123 -4.72 -3.01 0.14
C ARG A 123 -3.50 -3.80 -0.32
N ALA A 124 -3.68 -4.71 -1.28
CA ALA A 124 -2.58 -5.46 -1.88
C ALA A 124 -1.64 -4.56 -2.70
N ASN A 125 -2.17 -3.53 -3.38
CA ASN A 125 -1.35 -2.54 -4.09
C ASN A 125 -0.50 -1.69 -3.14
N ILE A 126 -1.09 -1.19 -2.05
CA ILE A 126 -0.40 -0.39 -1.02
C ILE A 126 0.75 -1.18 -0.37
N LYS A 127 0.56 -2.49 -0.20
CA LYS A 127 1.56 -3.38 0.41
C LYS A 127 2.59 -3.93 -0.56
N SER A 128 2.35 -3.78 -1.86
CA SER A 128 3.27 -4.22 -2.91
C SER A 128 4.33 -3.15 -3.15
N TYR A 129 5.60 -3.56 -3.13
CA TYR A 129 6.71 -2.62 -3.29
C TYR A 129 7.88 -3.21 -4.06
N LYS A 130 8.76 -2.31 -4.49
CA LYS A 130 10.06 -2.63 -5.07
C LYS A 130 11.06 -1.61 -4.57
N MET A 131 12.10 -2.09 -3.90
CA MET A 131 13.09 -1.23 -3.26
C MET A 131 14.50 -1.76 -3.46
N ARG A 132 15.44 -0.83 -3.54
CA ARG A 132 16.86 -1.11 -3.34
C ARG A 132 17.22 -0.65 -1.94
N TYR A 133 17.89 -1.46 -1.13
CA TYR A 133 18.06 -1.14 0.29
C TYR A 133 18.80 0.19 0.49
N TYR A 134 19.79 0.50 -0.35
CA TYR A 134 20.48 1.79 -0.29
C TYR A 134 19.58 2.99 -0.65
N SER A 135 18.58 2.80 -1.51
CA SER A 135 17.69 3.90 -1.93
C SER A 135 16.74 4.36 -0.83
N TYR A 136 16.59 3.56 0.23
CA TYR A 136 15.88 3.97 1.42
C TYR A 136 16.61 5.12 2.13
N TRP A 137 17.94 5.03 2.23
CA TRP A 137 18.79 6.05 2.86
C TRP A 137 19.17 7.18 1.90
N TYR A 138 19.23 6.88 0.61
CA TYR A 138 19.61 7.83 -0.43
C TYR A 138 18.50 8.02 -1.46
N ASP A 139 17.62 8.98 -1.17
CA ASP A 139 16.59 9.47 -2.08
C ASP A 139 17.07 10.78 -2.76
N PRO A 140 17.37 10.76 -4.06
CA PRO A 140 17.87 11.93 -4.77
C PRO A 140 16.93 13.13 -4.63
N VAL A 141 17.50 14.31 -4.33
CA VAL A 141 16.72 15.54 -4.10
C VAL A 141 15.81 15.88 -5.29
N LYS A 142 16.28 15.63 -6.51
CA LYS A 142 15.53 15.86 -7.75
C LYS A 142 14.24 15.02 -7.79
N ASP A 143 14.35 13.73 -7.50
CA ASP A 143 13.22 12.80 -7.55
C ASP A 143 12.24 13.07 -6.40
N ARG A 144 12.76 13.36 -5.21
CA ARG A 144 11.95 13.79 -4.06
C ARG A 144 11.14 15.04 -4.34
N LYS A 145 11.76 16.07 -4.92
CA LYS A 145 11.06 17.31 -5.31
C LYS A 145 9.99 17.04 -6.36
N LYS A 146 10.27 16.18 -7.35
CA LYS A 146 9.31 15.77 -8.37
C LYS A 146 8.08 15.10 -7.74
N ARG A 147 8.27 14.11 -6.87
CA ARG A 147 7.16 13.41 -6.18
C ARG A 147 6.34 14.34 -5.29
N LYS A 148 6.99 15.21 -4.50
CA LYS A 148 6.28 16.21 -3.68
C LYS A 148 5.43 17.16 -4.54
N LYS A 149 5.94 17.59 -5.70
CA LYS A 149 5.23 18.46 -6.63
C LYS A 149 4.04 17.74 -7.29
N GLU A 150 4.20 16.48 -7.68
CA GLU A 150 3.12 15.67 -8.24
C GLU A 150 2.02 15.40 -7.20
N HIS A 151 2.40 15.03 -5.97
CA HIS A 151 1.46 14.87 -4.86
C HIS A 151 0.70 16.17 -4.57
N PHE A 152 1.41 17.29 -4.41
CA PHE A 152 0.79 18.59 -4.18
C PHE A 152 -0.19 18.98 -5.28
N ARG A 153 0.19 18.81 -6.56
CA ARG A 153 -0.69 19.07 -7.70
C ARG A 153 -1.95 18.21 -7.65
N ARG A 154 -1.82 16.92 -7.35
CA ARG A 154 -2.94 15.99 -7.26
C ARG A 154 -3.94 16.43 -6.20
N GLU A 155 -3.45 16.68 -4.99
CA GLU A 155 -4.33 17.08 -3.89
C GLU A 155 -4.97 18.45 -4.16
N LEU A 156 -4.22 19.40 -4.70
CA LEU A 156 -4.75 20.71 -5.11
C LEU A 156 -5.85 20.56 -6.17
N THR A 157 -5.65 19.72 -7.19
CA THR A 157 -6.66 19.44 -8.21
C THR A 157 -7.90 18.80 -7.60
N LYS A 158 -7.74 17.81 -6.70
CA LYS A 158 -8.88 17.17 -6.01
C LYS A 158 -9.65 18.18 -5.16
N ASP A 159 -8.94 19.06 -4.45
CA ASP A 159 -9.54 20.13 -3.62
C ASP A 159 -10.28 21.17 -4.49
N MET A 160 -9.71 21.59 -5.62
CA MET A 160 -10.36 22.50 -6.57
C MET A 160 -11.63 21.90 -7.19
N VAL A 161 -11.62 20.61 -7.55
CA VAL A 161 -12.82 19.92 -8.05
C VAL A 161 -13.88 19.86 -6.94
N ALA A 162 -13.47 19.57 -5.70
CA ALA A 162 -14.38 19.53 -4.56
C ALA A 162 -14.97 20.90 -4.20
N SER A 163 -14.19 21.99 -4.32
CA SER A 163 -14.63 23.34 -3.99
C SER A 163 -15.47 23.99 -5.08
N THR A 164 -15.10 23.77 -6.34
CA THR A 164 -15.65 24.52 -7.49
C THR A 164 -16.64 23.67 -8.30
N GLY A 165 -16.67 22.35 -8.12
CA GLY A 165 -17.53 21.44 -8.89
C GLY A 165 -17.08 21.19 -10.34
N LYS A 166 -16.13 21.98 -10.86
CA LYS A 166 -15.64 21.87 -12.24
C LYS A 166 -14.82 20.60 -12.45
N THR A 167 -15.39 19.65 -13.18
CA THR A 167 -14.76 18.37 -13.52
C THR A 167 -13.64 18.50 -14.55
N GLU A 168 -13.55 19.62 -15.27
CA GLU A 168 -12.47 19.91 -16.23
C GLU A 168 -11.08 19.81 -15.61
N PHE A 169 -10.95 20.14 -14.33
CA PHE A 169 -9.68 20.04 -13.61
C PHE A 169 -9.17 18.60 -13.49
N LEU A 170 -10.05 17.59 -13.59
CA LEU A 170 -9.65 16.19 -13.59
C LEU A 170 -8.77 15.83 -14.80
N ALA A 171 -8.88 16.57 -15.91
CA ALA A 171 -8.01 16.37 -17.08
C ALA A 171 -6.53 16.67 -16.77
N TYR A 172 -6.26 17.51 -15.76
CA TYR A 172 -4.91 17.85 -15.30
C TYR A 172 -4.43 16.99 -14.14
N LEU A 173 -5.24 16.01 -13.72
CA LEU A 173 -4.89 15.14 -12.60
C LEU A 173 -3.69 14.26 -13.01
N PRO A 174 -2.53 14.39 -12.33
CA PRO A 174 -1.43 13.47 -12.60
C PRO A 174 -1.86 12.04 -12.24
N PRO A 175 -1.40 11.02 -12.98
CA PRO A 175 -1.77 9.64 -12.73
C PRO A 175 -1.38 9.24 -11.30
N GLU A 176 -2.34 8.68 -10.58
CA GLU A 176 -2.23 8.27 -9.18
C GLU A 176 -1.24 7.12 -9.03
N GLU A 177 -0.18 7.31 -8.22
CA GLU A 177 0.66 6.20 -7.79
C GLU A 177 -0.09 5.40 -6.73
N GLN A 178 -0.65 4.25 -7.13
CA GLN A 178 -1.35 3.32 -6.23
C GLN A 178 -0.40 2.59 -5.27
N LYS A 179 0.92 2.71 -5.49
CA LYS A 179 1.96 1.98 -4.75
C LYS A 179 2.90 2.91 -4.02
N PRO A 180 3.37 2.52 -2.82
CA PRO A 180 4.27 3.36 -2.05
C PRO A 180 5.59 3.58 -2.78
N PHE A 181 6.23 4.70 -2.46
CA PHE A 181 7.62 4.93 -2.83
C PHE A 181 8.53 4.24 -1.82
N GLY A 182 9.19 3.17 -2.24
CA GLY A 182 10.13 2.43 -1.38
C GLY A 182 9.40 1.45 -0.46
N TYR A 183 9.74 1.44 0.82
CA TYR A 183 9.19 0.48 1.79
C TYR A 183 7.86 0.99 2.35
N PRO A 184 6.79 0.16 2.41
CA PRO A 184 5.50 0.61 2.93
C PRO A 184 5.63 1.02 4.41
N PRO A 185 5.03 2.15 4.83
CA PRO A 185 5.14 2.65 6.20
C PRO A 185 4.74 1.62 7.26
N GLY A 186 3.64 0.88 7.04
CA GLY A 186 3.15 -0.17 7.95
C GLY A 186 4.19 -1.25 8.24
N TYR A 187 5.10 -1.57 7.29
CA TYR A 187 6.15 -2.56 7.52
C TYR A 187 7.43 -2.01 8.15
N SER A 188 7.52 -0.71 8.44
CA SER A 188 8.77 -0.09 8.93
C SER A 188 9.30 -0.70 10.23
N TRP A 189 8.45 -1.37 11.00
CA TRP A 189 8.79 -2.07 12.25
C TRP A 189 8.60 -3.58 12.15
N ASN A 190 8.78 -4.14 10.96
CA ASN A 190 8.71 -5.58 10.73
C ASN A 190 10.05 -6.26 11.04
N LEU A 191 10.01 -7.30 11.87
CA LEU A 191 11.12 -8.20 12.14
C LEU A 191 10.91 -9.48 11.33
N GLU A 192 11.77 -9.76 10.35
CA GLU A 192 11.61 -10.90 9.45
C GLU A 192 12.86 -11.78 9.40
N PHE A 193 12.68 -13.08 9.50
CA PHE A 193 13.70 -14.11 9.39
C PHE A 193 13.42 -14.94 8.14
N THR A 194 14.45 -15.12 7.33
CA THR A 194 14.38 -15.91 6.09
C THR A 194 15.58 -16.83 6.01
N ALA A 195 15.35 -18.09 5.64
CA ALA A 195 16.42 -19.05 5.41
C ALA A 195 15.99 -20.17 4.46
N GLY A 196 16.89 -20.60 3.58
CA GLY A 196 16.63 -21.68 2.61
C GLY A 196 17.88 -22.19 1.91
N ILE A 197 17.79 -23.39 1.32
CA ILE A 197 18.84 -23.99 0.48
C ILE A 197 18.33 -24.27 -0.95
N TYR A 198 17.02 -24.37 -1.14
CA TYR A 198 16.38 -24.42 -2.46
C TYR A 198 14.92 -24.01 -2.31
N GLY A 199 14.25 -24.63 -1.34
CA GLY A 199 13.11 -24.03 -0.66
C GLY A 199 13.58 -23.38 0.63
N GLY A 200 12.84 -22.36 1.04
CA GLY A 200 13.09 -21.70 2.31
C GLY A 200 11.80 -21.28 2.99
N ALA A 201 11.92 -20.96 4.26
CA ALA A 201 10.85 -20.45 5.08
C ALA A 201 11.13 -18.99 5.42
N ARG A 202 10.04 -18.24 5.52
CA ARG A 202 10.00 -16.86 5.96
C ARG A 202 9.07 -16.77 7.17
N PHE A 203 9.54 -16.09 8.20
CA PHE A 203 8.74 -15.74 9.37
C PHE A 203 8.93 -14.26 9.65
N GLY A 204 7.85 -13.51 9.76
CA GLY A 204 7.85 -12.07 10.01
C GLY A 204 6.88 -11.70 11.13
N PHE A 205 7.24 -10.69 11.89
CA PHE A 205 6.42 -10.10 12.93
C PHE A 205 6.45 -8.57 12.83
N ASN A 206 5.30 -7.97 12.59
CA ASN A 206 5.15 -6.53 12.48
C ASN A 206 4.75 -5.91 13.81
N VAL A 207 5.71 -5.28 14.48
CA VAL A 207 5.52 -4.67 15.81
C VAL A 207 4.58 -3.48 15.74
N ALA A 208 4.62 -2.70 14.66
CA ALA A 208 3.75 -1.53 14.49
C ALA A 208 2.28 -1.95 14.40
N GLU A 209 1.98 -2.98 13.60
CA GLU A 209 0.63 -3.53 13.44
C GLU A 209 0.14 -4.21 14.72
N ALA A 210 1.04 -4.88 15.46
CA ALA A 210 0.69 -5.46 16.75
C ALA A 210 0.30 -4.37 17.76
N PHE A 211 1.00 -3.24 17.74
CA PHE A 211 0.68 -2.10 18.56
C PHE A 211 -0.61 -1.41 18.11
N ASP A 212 -0.81 -1.22 16.81
CA ASP A 212 -2.06 -0.67 16.27
C ASP A 212 -3.25 -1.56 16.63
N PHE A 213 -3.13 -2.88 16.48
CA PHE A 213 -4.15 -3.84 16.89
C PHE A 213 -4.56 -3.67 18.36
N LEU A 214 -3.57 -3.55 19.26
CA LEU A 214 -3.80 -3.36 20.70
C LEU A 214 -4.41 -1.99 21.02
N VAL A 215 -3.93 -0.92 20.39
CA VAL A 215 -4.43 0.44 20.63
C VAL A 215 -5.79 0.66 20.00
N GLY A 216 -6.08 0.09 18.84
CA GLY A 216 -7.40 0.23 18.24
C GLY A 216 -8.48 -0.59 18.95
N LEU A 217 -8.16 -1.41 19.97
CA LEU A 217 -9.16 -1.81 20.97
C LEU A 217 -9.81 -0.60 21.67
N THR A 218 -9.10 0.54 21.73
CA THR A 218 -9.60 1.82 22.22
C THR A 218 -10.13 2.72 21.09
N THR A 219 -10.41 2.18 19.90
CA THR A 219 -10.90 2.89 18.69
C THR A 219 -9.92 3.88 18.04
N ILE A 220 -8.66 3.91 18.48
CA ILE A 220 -7.62 4.74 17.89
C ILE A 220 -6.86 3.91 16.84
N ASP A 221 -6.88 4.35 15.59
CA ASP A 221 -6.11 3.80 14.47
C ASP A 221 -4.92 4.73 14.19
N LEU A 222 -3.71 4.25 14.48
CA LEU A 222 -2.46 5.00 14.42
C LEU A 222 -1.80 4.91 13.05
N LEU A 223 -1.97 3.78 12.35
CA LEU A 223 -1.30 3.52 11.07
C LEU A 223 -2.09 4.07 9.87
N ASP A 224 -3.38 4.39 10.06
CA ASP A 224 -4.23 5.10 9.09
C ASP A 224 -4.26 4.42 7.72
N ASP A 225 -4.05 3.10 7.68
CA ASP A 225 -3.99 2.28 6.48
C ASP A 225 -5.32 1.58 6.15
N ASP A 226 -6.31 1.71 7.05
CA ASP A 226 -7.70 1.37 6.79
C ASP A 226 -8.39 2.46 5.95
N VAL A 227 -8.47 2.18 4.64
CA VAL A 227 -8.91 3.12 3.57
C VAL A 227 -10.36 3.63 3.71
N GLU A 228 -11.19 3.04 4.58
CA GLU A 228 -12.63 3.35 4.63
C GLU A 228 -12.98 4.50 5.60
N GLY A 229 -13.32 5.67 5.04
CA GLY A 229 -14.23 6.63 5.68
C GLY A 229 -13.65 7.92 6.25
N LYS A 230 -12.36 8.22 6.07
CA LYS A 230 -11.79 9.50 6.55
C LYS A 230 -11.89 10.59 5.48
N VAL A 231 -12.58 11.68 5.82
CA VAL A 231 -12.59 12.93 5.03
C VAL A 231 -11.20 13.55 5.18
N LYS A 232 -10.42 13.57 4.09
CA LYS A 232 -9.10 14.20 4.11
C LYS A 232 -9.25 15.71 4.39
N PRO A 233 -8.42 16.30 5.26
CA PRO A 233 -8.45 17.74 5.48
C PRO A 233 -8.13 18.46 4.16
N SER A 234 -8.94 19.46 3.81
CA SER A 234 -8.70 20.35 2.67
C SER A 234 -7.42 21.17 2.88
N PHE A 235 -6.83 21.69 1.80
CA PHE A 235 -5.56 22.40 1.92
C PHE A 235 -5.75 23.70 2.73
N PRO A 236 -5.06 23.87 3.87
CA PRO A 236 -5.20 25.09 4.66
C PRO A 236 -4.63 26.28 3.88
N GLY A 237 -5.48 27.28 3.60
CA GLY A 237 -5.03 28.62 3.19
C GLY A 237 -5.09 28.96 1.70
N PHE A 238 -5.74 28.16 0.86
CA PHE A 238 -6.15 28.63 -0.47
C PHE A 238 -7.65 29.00 -0.45
N PRO A 239 -8.01 30.29 -0.35
CA PRO A 239 -9.37 30.71 -0.62
C PRO A 239 -9.62 30.51 -2.12
N PHE A 240 -10.26 29.41 -2.48
CA PHE A 240 -10.80 29.29 -3.83
C PHE A 240 -11.98 30.24 -3.95
N PRO A 241 -12.09 31.02 -5.05
CA PRO A 241 -13.30 31.76 -5.30
C PRO A 241 -14.45 30.76 -5.31
N ALA A 242 -15.44 30.96 -4.43
CA ALA A 242 -16.68 30.20 -4.49
C ALA A 242 -17.26 30.35 -5.91
N PRO A 243 -17.92 29.32 -6.46
CA PRO A 243 -18.63 29.47 -7.71
C PRO A 243 -19.57 30.66 -7.57
N THR A 244 -19.29 31.72 -8.32
CA THR A 244 -20.20 32.86 -8.42
C THR A 244 -21.47 32.37 -9.08
N ASP A 245 -22.63 32.75 -8.53
CA ASP A 245 -23.97 32.28 -8.92
C ASP A 245 -24.27 32.37 -10.43
N ALA A 246 -23.49 33.17 -11.17
CA ALA A 246 -23.57 33.35 -12.62
C ALA A 246 -23.29 32.08 -13.46
N GLU A 247 -22.60 31.05 -12.95
CA GLU A 247 -22.37 29.80 -13.71
C GLU A 247 -23.50 28.77 -13.52
N THR A 248 -24.35 28.95 -12.51
CA THR A 248 -25.50 28.06 -12.25
C THR A 248 -26.69 28.37 -13.15
N GLU A 249 -26.81 29.60 -13.65
CA GLU A 249 -27.92 30.00 -14.53
C GLU A 249 -27.74 29.44 -15.95
N SER A 250 -26.50 29.16 -16.39
CA SER A 250 -26.25 28.62 -17.74
C SER A 250 -26.50 27.12 -17.89
N GLU A 251 -26.56 26.35 -16.79
CA GLU A 251 -26.86 24.90 -16.84
C GLU A 251 -28.37 24.61 -16.65
N SER A 252 -29.18 25.60 -16.28
CA SER A 252 -30.64 25.44 -16.14
C SER A 252 -31.45 25.85 -17.37
N GLU A 253 -30.80 26.31 -18.45
CA GLU A 253 -31.45 26.80 -19.68
C GLU A 253 -31.19 25.94 -20.94
N GLU A 254 -30.64 24.73 -20.82
CA GLU A 254 -30.59 23.74 -21.92
C GLU A 254 -31.55 22.54 -21.71
#